data_AF-A0A139A3X1-F1
#
_entry.id   AF-A0A139A3X1-F1
#
_cell.length_a   1.000
_cell.length_b   1.000
_cell.length_c   1.000
_cell.angle_alpha   90.00
_cell.angle_beta   90.00
_cell.angle_gamma   90.00
#
_symmetry.space_group_name_H-M   'P 1'
#
loop_
_entity.id
_entity.type
_entity.pdbx_description
1 polymer ?
#
loop_
_entity_poly.entity_id
_entity_poly.type
_entity_poly.pdbx_seq_one_letter_code
_entity_poly.pdbx_strand_id
1 'polypeptide(L)'
;MATAAITSVPFNPHQSTFELSHLGAHPHRTDGVHGGRRSARSQSTVVSADEVKRVVQRAVGSKEGEENAAVAANRAALHVASQARVSAWGNTVSGLRRQKLQARAERFKAEEEERQKMDKEYAKEREEKRARDVERARAIMYDAKDEVKTFHSKVLLYQVMKKKQHEISNLLNFKSVNEEEQTLAHALLQEQGTVEAKKAQRLQLAREQEKQISEKEVKKDMAKRAHLEEGANIRALDATYQQQQRIATAQRRAHELAIHNDLVRMLQDHKQSQEEETRKELEENSKVAAWSERKEAFDKAKKEAEKHWMLEKFRVAEALGQSRAQEDAQVNAQYELEVENSLKAKDEKERKLEDGKRAQREQLAREKRAYYEHHLTVQKEQQEAKKEHRRQEFELNQKLWVQATAQELRRRQTQVENGKKMLEFHRSQVTAKRARETAIAEASAQFDKQTLQSQISDEKRFLSYCEGLAHEPWARENTRLQKYVSDTVSRRTADLASKEKRDFRSPFDDERSHKSTGRRLGLTTFANHSAEAESAAPVREERIISSAASTTARIIGRAKPSVSSI
;
A
#
# COMPACT_ATOMS: atom_id res chain seq x y z
N MET A 1 11.24 28.66 39.39
CA MET A 1 10.09 27.87 38.90
C MET A 1 10.64 26.84 37.93
N ALA A 2 10.43 25.55 38.18
CA ALA A 2 11.03 24.47 37.39
C ALA A 2 10.03 23.92 36.38
N THR A 3 10.34 24.01 35.09
CA THR A 3 9.55 23.44 34.00
C THR A 3 10.23 22.18 33.46
N ALA A 4 9.68 21.02 33.82
CA ALA A 4 10.14 19.74 33.29
C ALA A 4 9.57 19.54 31.88
N ALA A 5 10.45 19.32 30.90
CA ALA A 5 10.06 18.98 29.53
C ALA A 5 9.66 17.49 29.46
N ILE A 6 8.47 17.22 28.92
CA ILE A 6 7.99 15.86 28.63
C ILE A 6 8.20 15.60 27.14
N THR A 7 9.24 14.84 26.80
CA THR A 7 9.46 14.34 25.44
C THR A 7 8.85 12.94 25.29
N SER A 8 7.91 12.80 24.36
CA SER A 8 7.28 11.52 24.03
C SER A 8 8.16 10.72 23.06
N VAL A 9 8.54 9.50 23.46
CA VAL A 9 9.23 8.53 22.59
C VAL A 9 8.20 7.47 22.15
N PRO A 10 8.09 7.15 20.85
CA PRO A 10 7.16 6.13 20.39
C PRO A 10 7.62 4.72 20.77
N PHE A 11 6.67 3.94 21.30
CA PHE A 11 6.84 2.55 21.72
C PHE A 11 6.84 1.62 20.49
N ASN A 12 7.90 0.83 20.31
CA ASN A 12 8.02 -0.14 19.21
C ASN A 12 8.35 -1.54 19.75
N PRO A 13 7.40 -2.49 19.78
CA PRO A 13 7.64 -3.85 20.24
C PRO A 13 8.15 -4.76 19.11
N HIS A 14 8.82 -5.85 19.50
CA HIS A 14 9.40 -6.94 18.68
C HIS A 14 10.87 -6.76 18.23
N GLN A 15 11.79 -7.20 19.08
CA GLN A 15 12.62 -8.40 18.83
C GLN A 15 13.38 -8.75 20.12
N SER A 16 13.23 -10.01 20.58
CA SER A 16 13.94 -10.53 21.76
C SER A 16 14.69 -11.79 21.33
N THR A 17 15.99 -11.64 21.11
CA THR A 17 16.94 -12.75 20.96
C THR A 17 17.94 -12.63 22.10
N PHE A 18 17.84 -13.57 23.04
CA PHE A 18 18.72 -13.65 24.20
C PHE A 18 20.03 -14.32 23.79
N GLU A 19 21.12 -13.55 23.67
CA GLU A 19 22.47 -14.10 23.77
C GLU A 19 23.01 -13.85 25.18
N LEU A 20 23.36 -14.93 25.87
CA LEU A 20 23.91 -14.91 27.22
C LEU A 20 25.36 -15.38 27.17
N SER A 21 26.28 -14.42 27.19
CA SER A 21 27.71 -14.66 27.41
C SER A 21 28.19 -13.82 28.58
N HIS A 22 28.62 -14.46 29.67
CA HIS A 22 29.47 -13.82 30.67
C HIS A 22 30.34 -14.82 31.42
N LEU A 23 31.60 -14.42 31.63
CA LEU A 23 32.62 -15.11 32.40
C LEU A 23 32.41 -14.91 33.90
N GLY A 24 32.85 -15.86 34.72
CA GLY A 24 32.88 -15.76 36.18
C GLY A 24 33.79 -16.85 36.78
N ALA A 25 34.63 -16.50 37.75
CA ALA A 25 35.81 -17.29 38.13
C ALA A 25 35.69 -18.06 39.47
N HIS A 26 36.68 -18.94 39.69
CA HIS A 26 37.04 -19.73 40.89
C HIS A 26 37.09 -18.93 42.23
N PRO A 27 36.99 -19.57 43.44
CA PRO A 27 38.13 -20.29 44.06
C PRO A 27 37.89 -21.52 45.01
N HIS A 28 38.93 -22.38 45.07
CA HIS A 28 39.47 -23.27 46.14
C HIS A 28 38.67 -23.77 47.37
N ARG A 29 38.71 -25.09 47.64
CA ARG A 29 39.64 -25.83 48.58
C ARG A 29 39.43 -27.36 48.46
N THR A 30 40.46 -28.23 48.34
CA THR A 30 41.26 -28.96 49.40
C THR A 30 40.38 -29.69 50.45
N ASP A 31 40.53 -30.96 50.90
CA ASP A 31 41.53 -32.07 50.85
C ASP A 31 40.80 -33.45 51.02
N GLY A 32 41.35 -34.68 50.91
CA GLY A 32 42.68 -35.16 50.45
C GLY A 32 43.06 -36.61 50.90
N VAL A 33 43.77 -37.35 50.03
CA VAL A 33 44.75 -38.47 50.28
C VAL A 33 44.30 -39.91 50.68
N HIS A 34 45.05 -40.90 50.14
CA HIS A 34 45.16 -42.37 50.44
C HIS A 34 44.04 -43.31 49.92
N GLY A 35 44.33 -44.50 49.35
CA GLY A 35 45.62 -45.09 48.93
C GLY A 35 45.56 -46.63 48.75
N GLY A 36 46.36 -47.19 47.84
CA GLY A 36 46.89 -48.57 47.92
C GLY A 36 45.97 -49.78 47.60
N ARG A 37 46.30 -50.50 46.52
CA ARG A 37 45.82 -51.88 46.23
C ARG A 37 46.20 -52.89 47.32
N ARG A 38 45.40 -53.94 47.54
CA ARG A 38 45.84 -55.36 47.67
C ARG A 38 44.68 -56.36 47.68
N SER A 39 45.00 -57.66 47.62
CA SER A 39 44.11 -58.77 47.24
C SER A 39 43.78 -59.75 48.40
N ALA A 40 42.56 -60.30 48.36
CA ALA A 40 42.08 -61.59 48.88
C ALA A 40 42.52 -62.14 50.27
N ARG A 41 41.53 -62.41 51.16
CA ARG A 41 41.03 -63.79 51.50
C ARG A 41 39.98 -63.84 52.65
N SER A 42 39.04 -64.80 52.52
CA SER A 42 38.25 -65.54 53.54
C SER A 42 37.52 -64.86 54.73
N GLN A 43 36.20 -64.69 54.54
CA GLN A 43 35.07 -65.08 55.42
C GLN A 43 35.20 -65.12 56.96
N SER A 44 34.36 -64.32 57.63
CA SER A 44 33.23 -64.84 58.45
C SER A 44 32.09 -63.80 58.47
N THR A 45 30.83 -64.23 58.33
CA THR A 45 29.72 -63.32 57.99
C THR A 45 28.85 -63.00 59.20
N VAL A 46 29.07 -61.84 59.83
CA VAL A 46 28.14 -61.26 60.80
C VAL A 46 27.12 -60.42 60.04
N VAL A 47 25.92 -60.96 59.87
CA VAL A 47 24.84 -60.30 59.11
C VAL A 47 24.27 -59.13 59.92
N SER A 48 24.32 -57.93 59.35
CA SER A 48 23.83 -56.71 60.01
C SER A 48 22.30 -56.69 60.13
N ALA A 49 21.74 -55.95 61.09
CA ALA A 49 20.30 -55.72 61.18
C ALA A 49 19.71 -55.08 59.90
N ASP A 50 20.48 -54.26 59.20
CA ASP A 50 20.11 -53.68 57.89
C ASP A 50 20.20 -54.69 56.73
N GLU A 51 20.92 -55.78 56.94
CA GLU A 51 21.04 -56.90 55.99
C GLU A 51 19.91 -57.91 56.21
N VAL A 52 19.50 -58.14 57.46
CA VAL A 52 18.23 -58.82 57.80
C VAL A 52 17.04 -58.05 57.23
N LYS A 53 16.94 -56.73 57.41
CA LYS A 53 15.90 -55.90 56.78
C LYS A 53 15.88 -56.05 55.26
N ARG A 54 17.06 -56.03 54.61
CA ARG A 54 17.19 -56.24 53.16
C ARG A 54 16.73 -57.62 52.71
N VAL A 55 17.03 -58.66 53.48
CA VAL A 55 16.60 -60.04 53.19
C VAL A 55 15.08 -60.15 53.36
N VAL A 56 14.49 -59.54 54.38
CA VAL A 56 13.03 -59.47 54.57
C VAL A 56 12.36 -58.69 53.43
N GLN A 57 12.90 -57.54 53.01
CA GLN A 57 12.43 -56.77 51.85
C GLN A 57 12.62 -57.50 50.50
N ARG A 58 13.55 -58.46 50.41
CA ARG A 58 13.70 -59.35 49.24
C ARG A 58 12.76 -60.55 49.27
N ALA A 59 12.43 -61.06 50.45
CA ALA A 59 11.57 -62.23 50.63
C ALA A 59 10.08 -61.88 50.55
N VAL A 60 9.69 -60.71 51.07
CA VAL A 60 8.33 -60.16 50.92
C VAL A 60 8.32 -59.28 49.68
N GLY A 61 7.77 -59.80 48.58
CA GLY A 61 7.71 -59.10 47.30
C GLY A 61 7.16 -57.68 47.41
N SER A 62 7.88 -56.74 46.80
CA SER A 62 7.73 -55.27 46.89
C SER A 62 6.29 -54.72 46.82
N LYS A 63 5.59 -54.66 47.96
CA LYS A 63 4.37 -53.85 48.14
C LYS A 63 4.66 -52.39 48.53
N GLU A 64 5.84 -52.12 49.11
CA GLU A 64 6.26 -50.75 49.50
C GLU A 64 6.25 -49.77 48.31
N GLY A 65 6.45 -50.23 47.06
CA GLY A 65 6.39 -49.37 45.88
C GLY A 65 4.99 -48.80 45.61
N GLU A 66 3.95 -49.62 45.75
CA GLU A 66 2.55 -49.20 45.57
C GLU A 66 2.06 -48.35 46.74
N GLU A 67 2.45 -48.69 47.97
CA GLU A 67 2.14 -47.89 49.17
C GLU A 67 2.82 -46.52 49.12
N ASN A 68 4.10 -46.44 48.73
CA ASN A 68 4.79 -45.16 48.55
C ASN A 68 4.19 -44.33 47.41
N ALA A 69 3.75 -44.96 46.32
CA ALA A 69 3.04 -44.27 45.24
C ALA A 69 1.67 -43.72 45.71
N ALA A 70 0.91 -44.50 46.50
CA ALA A 70 -0.36 -44.08 47.08
C ALA A 70 -0.17 -42.94 48.10
N VAL A 71 0.87 -42.99 48.94
CA VAL A 71 1.23 -41.92 49.87
C VAL A 71 1.69 -40.66 49.13
N ALA A 72 2.46 -40.80 48.04
CA ALA A 72 2.85 -39.68 47.19
C ALA A 72 1.64 -39.02 46.48
N ALA A 73 0.72 -39.83 45.95
CA ALA A 73 -0.52 -39.36 45.34
C ALA A 73 -1.43 -38.65 46.35
N ASN A 74 -1.58 -39.20 47.56
CA ASN A 74 -2.35 -38.60 48.65
C ASN A 74 -1.69 -37.27 49.10
N ARG A 75 -0.36 -37.24 49.26
CA ARG A 75 0.39 -36.00 49.55
C ARG A 75 0.19 -34.95 48.45
N ALA A 76 0.20 -35.34 47.18
CA ALA A 76 -0.07 -34.42 46.06
C ALA A 76 -1.51 -33.88 46.08
N ALA A 77 -2.51 -34.75 46.32
CA ALA A 77 -3.91 -34.35 46.44
C ALA A 77 -4.14 -33.40 47.63
N LEU A 78 -3.58 -33.69 48.80
CA LEU A 78 -3.63 -32.82 49.98
C LEU A 78 -2.88 -31.50 49.76
N HIS A 79 -1.77 -31.50 49.03
CA HIS A 79 -1.05 -30.29 48.65
C HIS A 79 -1.90 -29.40 47.73
N VAL A 80 -2.57 -29.97 46.71
CA VAL A 80 -3.52 -29.25 45.84
C VAL A 80 -4.70 -28.69 46.66
N ALA A 81 -5.30 -29.50 47.55
CA ALA A 81 -6.39 -29.06 48.43
C ALA A 81 -5.94 -28.01 49.47
N SER A 82 -4.66 -27.99 49.83
CA SER A 82 -4.06 -26.94 50.66
C SER A 82 -3.87 -25.64 49.86
N GLN A 83 -3.26 -25.71 48.67
CA GLN A 83 -3.10 -24.56 47.78
C GLN A 83 -4.43 -23.92 47.41
N ALA A 84 -5.46 -24.72 47.13
CA ALA A 84 -6.82 -24.23 46.87
C ALA A 84 -7.36 -23.42 48.07
N ARG A 85 -7.23 -23.95 49.30
CA ARG A 85 -7.65 -23.22 50.52
C ARG A 85 -6.85 -21.94 50.75
N VAL A 86 -5.52 -21.99 50.60
CA VAL A 86 -4.64 -20.81 50.73
C VAL A 86 -4.96 -19.75 49.67
N SER A 87 -5.37 -20.15 48.46
CA SER A 87 -5.78 -19.20 47.41
C SER A 87 -7.04 -18.40 47.74
N ALA A 88 -7.90 -18.94 48.62
CA ALA A 88 -9.10 -18.27 49.12
C ALA A 88 -8.84 -17.37 50.34
N TRP A 89 -7.64 -17.41 50.93
CA TRP A 89 -7.30 -16.59 52.11
C TRP A 89 -6.90 -15.17 51.71
N GLY A 90 -7.77 -14.21 52.03
CA GLY A 90 -7.52 -12.77 51.78
C GLY A 90 -6.28 -12.20 52.45
N ASN A 91 -5.86 -12.76 53.58
CA ASN A 91 -4.73 -12.28 54.39
C ASN A 91 -3.35 -12.78 53.89
N THR A 92 -3.29 -13.46 52.75
CA THR A 92 -2.03 -13.81 52.07
C THR A 92 -1.44 -12.60 51.35
N VAL A 93 -0.14 -12.57 51.09
CA VAL A 93 0.51 -11.46 50.34
C VAL A 93 -0.08 -11.32 48.93
N SER A 94 -0.45 -12.43 48.29
CA SER A 94 -1.17 -12.46 47.01
C SER A 94 -2.62 -11.98 47.14
N GLY A 95 -3.33 -12.38 48.19
CA GLY A 95 -4.69 -11.91 48.53
C GLY A 95 -4.74 -10.40 48.75
N LEU A 96 -3.87 -9.86 49.60
CA LEU A 96 -3.73 -8.43 49.87
C LEU A 96 -3.36 -7.64 48.60
N ARG A 97 -2.47 -8.17 47.75
CA ARG A 97 -2.14 -7.55 46.45
C ARG A 97 -3.35 -7.54 45.52
N ARG A 98 -4.15 -8.62 45.47
CA ARG A 98 -5.39 -8.70 44.69
C ARG A 98 -6.43 -7.69 45.19
N GLN A 99 -6.66 -7.61 46.51
CA GLN A 99 -7.56 -6.63 47.12
C GLN A 99 -7.12 -5.18 46.83
N LYS A 100 -5.82 -4.87 46.95
CA LYS A 100 -5.29 -3.54 46.63
C LYS A 100 -5.45 -3.17 45.15
N LEU A 101 -5.35 -4.15 44.24
CA LEU A 101 -5.61 -3.96 42.82
C LEU A 101 -7.11 -3.78 42.53
N GLN A 102 -7.99 -4.55 43.18
CA GLN A 102 -9.44 -4.41 43.07
C GLN A 102 -9.90 -3.04 43.58
N ALA A 103 -9.50 -2.65 44.79
CA ALA A 103 -9.82 -1.33 45.35
C ALA A 103 -9.27 -0.16 44.51
N ARG A 104 -8.11 -0.32 43.87
CA ARG A 104 -7.60 0.67 42.90
C ARG A 104 -8.45 0.71 41.63
N ALA A 105 -8.87 -0.44 41.10
CA ALA A 105 -9.74 -0.51 39.92
C ALA A 105 -11.14 0.07 40.21
N GLU A 106 -11.69 -0.18 41.39
CA GLU A 106 -12.96 0.40 41.86
C GLU A 106 -12.86 1.92 42.00
N ARG A 107 -11.77 2.44 42.58
CA ARG A 107 -11.51 3.90 42.63
C ARG A 107 -11.40 4.52 41.24
N PHE A 108 -10.66 3.91 40.30
CA PHE A 108 -10.56 4.42 38.94
C PHE A 108 -11.89 4.35 38.18
N LYS A 109 -12.73 3.34 38.41
CA LYS A 109 -14.09 3.30 37.85
C LYS A 109 -14.96 4.42 38.41
N ALA A 110 -14.94 4.65 39.73
CA ALA A 110 -15.68 5.74 40.34
C ALA A 110 -15.23 7.12 39.84
N GLU A 111 -13.91 7.36 39.74
CA GLU A 111 -13.35 8.60 39.20
C GLU A 111 -13.74 8.83 37.73
N GLU A 112 -13.74 7.78 36.91
CA GLU A 112 -14.14 7.86 35.50
C GLU A 112 -15.66 8.05 35.34
N GLU A 113 -16.48 7.43 36.21
CA GLU A 113 -17.93 7.69 36.27
C GLU A 113 -18.25 9.13 36.71
N GLU A 114 -17.47 9.70 37.63
CA GLU A 114 -17.58 11.12 38.03
C GLU A 114 -17.17 12.06 36.90
N ARG A 115 -16.07 11.78 36.18
CA ARG A 115 -15.68 12.52 34.97
C ARG A 115 -16.78 12.49 33.92
N GLN A 116 -17.35 11.32 33.64
CA GLN A 116 -18.46 11.18 32.69
C GLN A 116 -19.75 11.88 33.15
N LYS A 117 -19.98 12.07 34.45
CA LYS A 117 -21.09 12.89 34.96
C LYS A 117 -20.80 14.37 34.73
N MET A 118 -19.61 14.85 35.09
CA MET A 118 -19.17 16.23 34.84
C MET A 118 -19.23 16.58 33.34
N ASP A 119 -18.73 15.72 32.46
CA ASP A 119 -18.79 15.95 31.00
C ASP A 119 -20.23 16.06 30.49
N LYS A 120 -21.17 15.25 31.03
CA LYS A 120 -22.60 15.34 30.71
C LYS A 120 -23.23 16.62 31.25
N GLU A 121 -22.82 17.09 32.41
CA GLU A 121 -23.28 18.35 33.01
C GLU A 121 -22.75 19.56 32.25
N TYR A 122 -21.46 19.62 31.94
CA TYR A 122 -20.87 20.65 31.09
C TYR A 122 -21.44 20.65 29.66
N ALA A 123 -21.75 19.48 29.10
CA ALA A 123 -22.44 19.39 27.81
C ALA A 123 -23.85 19.98 27.87
N LYS A 124 -24.62 19.70 28.94
CA LYS A 124 -25.94 20.32 29.17
C LYS A 124 -25.84 21.83 29.37
N GLU A 125 -24.95 22.31 30.24
CA GLU A 125 -24.76 23.75 30.48
C GLU A 125 -24.36 24.48 29.19
N ARG A 126 -23.47 23.89 28.38
CA ARG A 126 -23.09 24.43 27.07
C ARG A 126 -24.27 24.49 26.11
N GLU A 127 -25.10 23.46 26.02
CA GLU A 127 -26.25 23.45 25.12
C GLU A 127 -27.36 24.39 25.61
N GLU A 128 -27.60 24.50 26.92
CA GLU A 128 -28.51 25.51 27.48
C GLU A 128 -28.01 26.93 27.22
N LYS A 129 -26.71 27.20 27.42
CA LYS A 129 -26.11 28.50 27.13
C LYS A 129 -26.26 28.84 25.65
N ARG A 130 -25.96 27.89 24.76
CA ARG A 130 -26.18 28.01 23.32
C ARG A 130 -27.66 28.28 23.00
N ALA A 131 -28.59 27.60 23.65
CA ALA A 131 -30.03 27.82 23.46
C ALA A 131 -30.44 29.24 23.88
N ARG A 132 -29.98 29.73 25.05
CA ARG A 132 -30.19 31.10 25.54
C ARG A 132 -29.58 32.15 24.61
N ASP A 133 -28.37 31.91 24.11
CA ASP A 133 -27.69 32.81 23.17
C ASP A 133 -28.42 32.85 21.81
N VAL A 134 -28.92 31.71 21.32
CA VAL A 134 -29.75 31.62 20.11
C VAL A 134 -31.12 32.29 20.30
N GLU A 135 -31.75 32.14 21.47
CA GLU A 135 -33.01 32.80 21.80
C GLU A 135 -32.85 34.31 21.90
N ARG A 136 -31.81 34.80 22.59
CA ARG A 136 -31.44 36.22 22.61
C ARG A 136 -31.17 36.75 21.20
N ALA A 137 -30.44 36.01 20.37
CA ALA A 137 -30.19 36.40 18.98
C ALA A 137 -31.51 36.48 18.18
N ARG A 138 -32.43 35.53 18.35
CA ARG A 138 -33.77 35.57 17.72
C ARG A 138 -34.58 36.78 18.18
N ALA A 139 -34.56 37.12 19.47
CA ALA A 139 -35.23 38.32 19.99
C ALA A 139 -34.65 39.60 19.37
N ILE A 140 -33.32 39.76 19.36
CA ILE A 140 -32.65 40.90 18.73
C ILE A 140 -32.96 40.97 17.23
N MET A 141 -32.96 39.83 16.52
CA MET A 141 -33.32 39.79 15.09
C MET A 141 -34.80 40.13 14.83
N TYR A 142 -35.70 39.76 15.74
CA TYR A 142 -37.12 40.12 15.67
C TYR A 142 -37.33 41.63 15.88
N ASP A 143 -36.74 42.20 16.94
CA ASP A 143 -36.76 43.65 17.21
C ASP A 143 -36.05 44.46 16.11
N ALA A 144 -35.06 43.86 15.43
CA ALA A 144 -34.38 44.45 14.29
C ALA A 144 -35.21 44.47 13.00
N LYS A 145 -36.34 43.77 12.90
CA LYS A 145 -37.23 43.85 11.72
C LYS A 145 -37.88 45.25 11.67
N ASP A 146 -37.80 45.92 10.53
CA ASP A 146 -38.28 47.31 10.39
C ASP A 146 -39.79 47.47 10.64
N GLU A 147 -40.54 46.38 10.45
CA GLU A 147 -41.97 46.25 10.74
C GLU A 147 -42.24 46.32 12.26
N VAL A 148 -41.41 45.65 13.05
CA VAL A 148 -41.46 45.70 14.52
C VAL A 148 -40.98 47.06 15.02
N LYS A 149 -39.92 47.64 14.42
CA LYS A 149 -39.46 49.01 14.75
C LYS A 149 -40.52 50.07 14.48
N THR A 150 -41.16 50.03 13.30
CA THR A 150 -42.20 51.00 12.93
C THR A 150 -43.45 50.86 13.79
N PHE A 151 -43.82 49.64 14.19
CA PHE A 151 -44.85 49.41 15.20
C PHE A 151 -44.45 49.94 16.59
N HIS A 152 -43.25 49.61 17.08
CA HIS A 152 -42.75 50.05 18.39
C HIS A 152 -42.62 51.58 18.49
N SER A 153 -42.22 52.25 17.41
CA SER A 153 -42.23 53.72 17.30
C SER A 153 -43.63 54.33 17.52
N LYS A 154 -44.69 53.69 17.00
CA LYS A 154 -46.08 54.13 17.22
C LYS A 154 -46.57 53.85 18.64
N VAL A 155 -46.16 52.72 19.23
CA VAL A 155 -46.44 52.42 20.65
C VAL A 155 -45.78 53.44 21.56
N LEU A 156 -44.51 53.78 21.31
CA LEU A 156 -43.76 54.80 22.04
C LEU A 156 -44.44 56.18 21.91
N LEU A 157 -44.85 56.57 20.70
CA LEU A 157 -45.59 57.81 20.47
C LEU A 157 -46.88 57.87 21.30
N TYR A 158 -47.67 56.78 21.34
CA TYR A 158 -48.86 56.72 22.19
C TYR A 158 -48.52 56.83 23.68
N GLN A 159 -47.48 56.13 24.17
CA GLN A 159 -47.05 56.23 25.56
C GLN A 159 -46.64 57.67 25.93
N VAL A 160 -45.95 58.38 25.03
CA VAL A 160 -45.60 59.79 25.20
C VAL A 160 -46.85 60.67 25.24
N MET A 161 -47.83 60.45 24.35
CA MET A 161 -49.11 61.18 24.38
C MET A 161 -49.89 60.91 25.68
N LYS A 162 -49.95 59.66 26.17
CA LYS A 162 -50.61 59.33 27.45
C LYS A 162 -49.89 59.96 28.64
N LYS A 163 -48.55 59.96 28.65
CA LYS A 163 -47.75 60.67 29.66
C LYS A 163 -48.03 62.18 29.63
N LYS A 164 -48.06 62.81 28.46
CA LYS A 164 -48.39 64.25 28.33
C LYS A 164 -49.81 64.57 28.78
N GLN A 165 -50.80 63.72 28.47
CA GLN A 165 -52.16 63.89 28.96
C GLN A 165 -52.22 63.81 30.50
N HIS A 166 -51.48 62.87 31.10
CA HIS A 166 -51.40 62.73 32.55
C HIS A 166 -50.63 63.89 33.20
N GLU A 167 -49.57 64.39 32.56
CA GLU A 167 -48.82 65.57 32.98
C GLU A 167 -49.70 66.84 32.93
N ILE A 168 -50.53 67.02 31.89
CA ILE A 168 -51.51 68.11 31.81
C ILE A 168 -52.56 67.97 32.93
N SER A 169 -53.06 66.75 33.18
CA SER A 169 -53.96 66.49 34.31
C SER A 169 -53.31 66.80 35.67
N ASN A 170 -52.03 66.47 35.83
CA ASN A 170 -51.29 66.74 37.07
C ASN A 170 -50.98 68.23 37.21
N LEU A 171 -50.70 68.95 36.12
CA LEU A 171 -50.54 70.41 36.11
C LEU A 171 -51.85 71.16 36.43
N LEU A 172 -53.00 70.60 36.05
CA LEU A 172 -54.31 71.09 36.50
C LEU A 172 -54.50 70.88 38.02
N ASN A 173 -54.06 69.74 38.56
CA ASN A 173 -54.10 69.45 40.00
C ASN A 173 -53.05 70.25 40.83
N PHE A 174 -51.88 70.55 40.25
CA PHE A 174 -50.83 71.36 40.89
C PHE A 174 -51.22 72.84 41.01
N LYS A 175 -52.13 73.34 40.15
CA LYS A 175 -52.74 74.68 40.33
C LYS A 175 -53.67 74.78 41.54
N SER A 176 -53.98 73.67 42.21
CA SER A 176 -54.77 73.62 43.45
C SER A 176 -53.97 73.22 44.69
N VAL A 177 -52.64 73.06 44.61
CA VAL A 177 -51.77 72.82 45.77
C VAL A 177 -50.55 73.73 45.67
N ASN A 178 -50.68 74.94 46.23
CA ASN A 178 -49.62 75.94 46.32
C ASN A 178 -49.41 76.36 47.78
N GLU A 179 -49.15 75.37 48.65
CA GLU A 179 -48.93 75.53 50.08
C GLU A 179 -48.14 74.31 50.61
N GLU A 180 -46.81 74.26 50.42
CA GLU A 180 -45.89 73.39 51.20
C GLU A 180 -44.39 73.69 50.93
N GLU A 181 -44.01 74.97 50.74
CA GLU A 181 -42.66 75.36 50.30
C GLU A 181 -41.65 75.63 51.44
N GLN A 182 -41.97 75.26 52.69
CA GLN A 182 -41.18 75.63 53.89
C GLN A 182 -40.42 74.47 54.57
N THR A 183 -40.56 73.23 54.09
CA THR A 183 -39.79 72.07 54.61
C THR A 183 -38.44 71.87 53.89
N LEU A 184 -38.22 72.55 52.76
CA LEU A 184 -37.07 72.29 51.86
C LEU A 184 -35.71 72.75 52.42
N ALA A 185 -35.69 73.82 53.23
CA ALA A 185 -34.45 74.49 53.65
C ALA A 185 -33.58 73.63 54.59
N HIS A 186 -34.20 72.82 55.46
CA HIS A 186 -33.47 71.97 56.41
C HIS A 186 -33.00 70.64 55.76
N ALA A 187 -33.66 70.20 54.69
CA ALA A 187 -33.25 69.04 53.89
C ALA A 187 -32.02 69.36 53.01
N LEU A 188 -31.95 70.57 52.47
CA LEU A 188 -30.84 71.06 51.64
C LEU A 188 -29.46 70.94 52.32
N LEU A 189 -29.38 71.14 53.63
CA LEU A 189 -28.12 71.04 54.39
C LEU A 189 -27.66 69.58 54.58
N GLN A 190 -28.60 68.64 54.76
CA GLN A 190 -28.28 67.20 54.78
C GLN A 190 -27.97 66.68 53.38
N GLU A 191 -28.68 67.15 52.35
CA GLU A 191 -28.38 66.78 50.97
C GLU A 191 -26.95 67.14 50.59
N GLN A 192 -26.45 68.34 50.93
CA GLN A 192 -25.07 68.75 50.65
C GLN A 192 -24.03 67.75 51.18
N GLY A 193 -24.18 67.27 52.41
CA GLY A 193 -23.31 66.22 52.97
C GLY A 193 -23.40 64.89 52.19
N THR A 194 -24.60 64.47 51.78
CA THR A 194 -24.73 63.26 50.93
C THR A 194 -24.19 63.48 49.52
N VAL A 195 -24.27 64.69 48.97
CA VAL A 195 -23.77 65.06 47.64
C VAL A 195 -22.24 65.05 47.65
N GLU A 196 -21.59 65.56 48.69
CA GLU A 196 -20.14 65.46 48.85
C GLU A 196 -19.67 64.03 49.06
N ALA A 197 -20.37 63.22 49.87
CA ALA A 197 -20.08 61.79 50.01
C ALA A 197 -20.24 61.03 48.67
N LYS A 198 -21.33 61.28 47.93
CA LYS A 198 -21.54 60.73 46.58
C LYS A 198 -20.47 61.21 45.59
N LYS A 199 -20.00 62.45 45.70
CA LYS A 199 -18.92 63.02 44.88
C LYS A 199 -17.58 62.37 45.19
N ALA A 200 -17.27 62.12 46.46
CA ALA A 200 -16.08 61.39 46.90
C ALA A 200 -16.10 59.93 46.41
N GLN A 201 -17.23 59.23 46.53
CA GLN A 201 -17.42 57.89 45.99
C GLN A 201 -17.25 57.84 44.47
N ARG A 202 -17.84 58.80 43.72
CA ARG A 202 -17.63 58.94 42.28
C ARG A 202 -16.16 59.15 41.93
N LEU A 203 -15.43 59.94 42.72
CA LEU A 203 -13.99 60.20 42.50
C LEU A 203 -13.13 58.96 42.79
N GLN A 204 -13.47 58.17 43.81
CA GLN A 204 -12.83 56.89 44.10
C GLN A 204 -13.09 55.86 42.99
N LEU A 205 -14.35 55.71 42.57
CA LEU A 205 -14.74 54.83 41.47
C LEU A 205 -14.05 55.21 40.15
N ALA A 206 -13.92 56.51 39.85
CA ALA A 206 -13.18 56.99 38.68
C ALA A 206 -11.70 56.58 38.74
N ARG A 207 -11.03 56.76 39.88
CA ARG A 207 -9.63 56.33 40.09
C ARG A 207 -9.46 54.81 40.00
N GLU A 208 -10.43 54.04 40.46
CA GLU A 208 -10.43 52.58 40.31
C GLU A 208 -10.63 52.17 38.84
N GLN A 209 -11.50 52.86 38.10
CA GLN A 209 -11.69 52.65 36.67
C GLN A 209 -10.44 53.00 35.86
N GLU A 210 -9.76 54.11 36.17
CA GLU A 210 -8.46 54.48 35.58
C GLU A 210 -7.37 53.41 35.82
N LYS A 211 -7.29 52.85 37.04
CA LYS A 211 -6.41 51.71 37.33
C LYS A 211 -6.79 50.46 36.53
N GLN A 212 -8.07 50.12 36.44
CA GLN A 212 -8.53 48.98 35.64
C GLN A 212 -8.29 49.17 34.13
N ILE A 213 -8.35 50.40 33.62
CA ILE A 213 -8.06 50.73 32.22
C ILE A 213 -6.56 50.56 31.95
N SER A 214 -5.70 51.18 32.76
CA SER A 214 -4.23 51.05 32.61
C SER A 214 -3.75 49.60 32.79
N GLU A 215 -4.30 48.83 33.73
CA GLU A 215 -4.03 47.39 33.82
C GLU A 215 -4.46 46.61 32.57
N LYS A 216 -5.61 46.95 31.96
CA LYS A 216 -6.07 46.33 30.71
C LYS A 216 -5.17 46.70 29.53
N GLU A 217 -4.63 47.92 29.50
CA GLU A 217 -3.67 48.34 28.47
C GLU A 217 -2.34 47.59 28.60
N VAL A 218 -1.78 47.50 29.80
CA VAL A 218 -0.58 46.67 30.07
C VAL A 218 -0.82 45.21 29.67
N LYS A 219 -1.98 44.62 30.01
CA LYS A 219 -2.33 43.24 29.61
C LYS A 219 -2.46 43.10 28.08
N LYS A 220 -3.06 44.09 27.38
CA LYS A 220 -3.12 44.12 25.91
C LYS A 220 -1.73 44.19 25.29
N ASP A 221 -0.83 45.01 25.82
CA ASP A 221 0.52 45.18 25.27
C ASP A 221 1.41 43.97 25.53
N MET A 222 1.27 43.30 26.68
CA MET A 222 1.88 42.00 26.92
C MET A 222 1.38 40.93 25.95
N ALA A 223 0.06 40.90 25.65
CA ALA A 223 -0.49 39.98 24.65
C ALA A 223 0.00 40.28 23.23
N LYS A 224 0.11 41.56 22.84
CA LYS A 224 0.71 41.96 21.55
C LYS A 224 2.16 41.48 21.43
N ARG A 225 2.98 41.65 22.49
CA ARG A 225 4.37 41.18 22.51
C ARG A 225 4.45 39.65 22.37
N ALA A 226 3.65 38.91 23.14
CA ALA A 226 3.58 37.45 23.05
C ALA A 226 3.22 36.98 21.63
N HIS A 227 2.24 37.60 20.95
CA HIS A 227 1.90 37.26 19.56
C HIS A 227 2.99 37.64 18.55
N LEU A 228 3.75 38.71 18.78
CA LEU A 228 4.89 39.07 17.92
C LEU A 228 6.05 38.08 18.09
N GLU A 229 6.32 37.63 19.31
CA GLU A 229 7.30 36.59 19.64
C GLU A 229 6.89 35.23 19.07
N GLU A 230 5.62 34.82 19.25
CA GLU A 230 5.04 33.62 18.63
C GLU A 230 5.15 33.67 17.10
N GLY A 231 4.79 34.80 16.47
CA GLY A 231 4.94 35.01 15.04
C GLY A 231 6.41 35.04 14.56
N ALA A 232 7.36 35.42 15.41
CA ALA A 232 8.80 35.29 15.11
C ALA A 232 9.25 33.83 15.19
N ASN A 233 8.83 33.10 16.24
CA ASN A 233 9.15 31.69 16.44
C ASN A 233 8.59 30.79 15.32
N ILE A 234 7.36 31.04 14.86
CA ILE A 234 6.75 30.32 13.73
C ILE A 234 7.56 30.56 12.45
N ARG A 235 7.99 31.80 12.17
CA ARG A 235 8.83 32.12 10.99
C ARG A 235 10.21 31.49 11.06
N ALA A 236 10.82 31.45 12.25
CA ALA A 236 12.10 30.76 12.45
C ALA A 236 11.96 29.23 12.25
N LEU A 237 10.88 28.63 12.76
CA LEU A 237 10.59 27.21 12.59
C LEU A 237 10.36 26.85 11.11
N ASP A 238 9.57 27.65 10.38
CA ASP A 238 9.34 27.43 8.95
C ASP A 238 10.65 27.58 8.13
N ALA A 239 11.49 28.56 8.45
CA ALA A 239 12.80 28.70 7.82
C ALA A 239 13.71 27.47 8.04
N THR A 240 13.75 26.91 9.27
CA THR A 240 14.52 25.68 9.53
C THR A 240 13.91 24.45 8.84
N TYR A 241 12.59 24.36 8.77
CA TYR A 241 11.89 23.29 8.05
C TYR A 241 12.16 23.33 6.53
N GLN A 242 12.09 24.52 5.91
CA GLN A 242 12.46 24.72 4.50
C GLN A 242 13.93 24.38 4.24
N GLN A 243 14.84 24.73 5.16
CA GLN A 243 16.25 24.35 5.06
C GLN A 243 16.44 22.82 5.14
N GLN A 244 15.74 22.14 6.05
CA GLN A 244 15.75 20.67 6.14
C GLN A 244 15.21 20.02 4.87
N GLN A 245 14.12 20.54 4.27
CA GLN A 245 13.62 20.06 2.99
C GLN A 245 14.65 20.24 1.85
N ARG A 246 15.36 21.38 1.79
CA ARG A 246 16.42 21.62 0.81
C ARG A 246 17.58 20.64 0.97
N ILE A 247 18.00 20.36 2.20
CA ILE A 247 19.05 19.36 2.49
C ILE A 247 18.59 17.95 2.09
N ALA A 248 17.39 17.54 2.50
CA ALA A 248 16.85 16.21 2.18
C ALA A 248 16.65 15.99 0.67
N THR A 249 16.22 17.02 -0.08
CA THR A 249 16.10 16.95 -1.55
C THR A 249 17.45 16.95 -2.25
N ALA A 250 18.45 17.69 -1.74
CA ALA A 250 19.82 17.61 -2.24
C ALA A 250 20.45 16.22 -1.98
N GLN A 251 20.24 15.64 -0.80
CA GLN A 251 20.69 14.28 -0.47
C GLN A 251 20.08 13.22 -1.38
N ARG A 252 18.76 13.29 -1.66
CA ARG A 252 18.11 12.38 -2.62
C ARG A 252 18.73 12.47 -4.01
N ARG A 253 18.91 13.69 -4.54
CA ARG A 253 19.55 13.91 -5.85
C ARG A 253 21.00 13.40 -5.88
N ALA A 254 21.77 13.62 -4.80
CA ALA A 254 23.14 13.10 -4.70
C ALA A 254 23.18 11.57 -4.69
N HIS A 255 22.23 10.92 -4.01
CA HIS A 255 22.09 9.46 -3.99
C HIS A 255 21.64 8.89 -5.35
N GLU A 256 20.69 9.55 -6.03
CA GLU A 256 20.26 9.21 -7.39
C GLU A 256 21.42 9.32 -8.39
N LEU A 257 22.24 10.37 -8.29
CA LEU A 257 23.45 10.55 -9.11
C LEU A 257 24.52 9.51 -8.79
N ALA A 258 24.70 9.12 -7.52
CA ALA A 258 25.62 8.06 -7.13
C ALA A 258 25.23 6.71 -7.76
N ILE A 259 23.95 6.31 -7.63
CA ILE A 259 23.41 5.10 -8.26
C ILE A 259 23.59 5.16 -9.78
N HIS A 260 23.28 6.29 -10.41
CA HIS A 260 23.46 6.47 -11.86
C HIS A 260 24.93 6.28 -12.27
N ASN A 261 25.87 6.86 -11.53
CA ASN A 261 27.30 6.72 -11.82
C ASN A 261 27.82 5.30 -11.61
N ASP A 262 27.35 4.59 -10.57
CA ASP A 262 27.67 3.18 -10.36
C ASP A 262 27.08 2.29 -11.47
N LEU A 263 25.86 2.56 -11.95
CA LEU A 263 25.26 1.88 -13.10
C LEU A 263 26.07 2.11 -14.39
N VAL A 264 26.51 3.34 -14.65
CA VAL A 264 27.37 3.66 -15.80
C VAL A 264 28.72 2.94 -15.69
N ARG A 265 29.34 2.89 -14.50
CA ARG A 265 30.59 2.14 -14.28
C ARG A 265 30.38 0.65 -14.57
N MET A 266 29.36 0.01 -13.98
CA MET A 266 29.09 -1.42 -14.22
C MET A 266 28.83 -1.75 -15.70
N LEU A 267 28.18 -0.84 -16.46
CA LEU A 267 28.01 -0.99 -17.91
C LEU A 267 29.33 -0.87 -18.68
N GLN A 268 30.24 0.00 -18.25
CA GLN A 268 31.59 0.13 -18.82
C GLN A 268 32.44 -1.11 -18.50
N ASP A 269 32.45 -1.56 -17.24
CA ASP A 269 33.15 -2.76 -16.78
C ASP A 269 32.67 -4.01 -17.55
N HIS A 270 31.34 -4.16 -17.73
CA HIS A 270 30.77 -5.26 -18.50
C HIS A 270 31.18 -5.22 -19.99
N LYS A 271 31.20 -4.03 -20.60
CA LYS A 271 31.67 -3.85 -21.98
C LYS A 271 33.16 -4.21 -22.13
N GLN A 272 33.99 -3.82 -21.17
CA GLN A 272 35.41 -4.19 -21.14
C GLN A 272 35.59 -5.71 -21.00
N SER A 273 34.82 -6.38 -20.14
CA SER A 273 34.84 -7.85 -20.04
C SER A 273 34.49 -8.52 -21.38
N GLN A 274 33.46 -8.06 -22.08
CA GLN A 274 33.10 -8.57 -23.42
C GLN A 274 34.20 -8.31 -24.47
N GLU A 275 34.83 -7.14 -24.46
CA GLU A 275 35.96 -6.80 -25.35
C GLU A 275 37.19 -7.67 -25.04
N GLU A 276 37.45 -8.01 -23.77
CA GLU A 276 38.49 -8.96 -23.40
C GLU A 276 38.16 -10.42 -23.77
N GLU A 277 36.92 -10.86 -23.56
CA GLU A 277 36.46 -12.20 -23.91
C GLU A 277 36.56 -12.44 -25.42
N THR A 278 35.98 -11.53 -26.23
CA THR A 278 36.09 -11.60 -27.70
C THR A 278 37.53 -11.53 -28.20
N ARG A 279 38.41 -10.78 -27.52
CA ARG A 279 39.85 -10.79 -27.80
C ARG A 279 40.49 -12.15 -27.48
N LYS A 280 40.19 -12.74 -26.32
CA LYS A 280 40.70 -14.07 -25.92
C LYS A 280 40.23 -15.14 -26.91
N GLU A 281 38.96 -15.11 -27.33
CA GLU A 281 38.41 -15.98 -28.37
C GLU A 281 39.14 -15.82 -29.70
N LEU A 282 39.45 -14.60 -30.14
CA LEU A 282 40.24 -14.38 -31.37
C LEU A 282 41.68 -14.91 -31.24
N GLU A 283 42.33 -14.70 -30.10
CA GLU A 283 43.65 -15.25 -29.82
C GLU A 283 43.63 -16.80 -29.79
N GLU A 284 42.60 -17.43 -29.21
CA GLU A 284 42.42 -18.89 -29.23
C GLU A 284 42.11 -19.43 -30.63
N ASN A 285 41.21 -18.80 -31.37
CA ASN A 285 40.91 -19.16 -32.75
C ASN A 285 42.16 -19.10 -33.65
N SER A 286 43.04 -18.11 -33.45
CA SER A 286 44.33 -18.04 -34.17
C SER A 286 45.28 -19.20 -33.82
N LYS A 287 45.32 -19.63 -32.54
CA LYS A 287 46.10 -20.80 -32.10
C LYS A 287 45.55 -22.10 -32.69
N VAL A 288 44.22 -22.25 -32.75
CA VAL A 288 43.55 -23.39 -33.38
C VAL A 288 43.83 -23.43 -34.88
N ALA A 289 43.76 -22.29 -35.57
CA ALA A 289 44.11 -22.18 -36.99
C ALA A 289 45.57 -22.60 -37.24
N ALA A 290 46.52 -22.01 -36.52
CA ALA A 290 47.95 -22.35 -36.64
C ALA A 290 48.24 -23.83 -36.32
N TRP A 291 47.53 -24.43 -35.36
CA TRP A 291 47.63 -25.86 -35.08
C TRP A 291 47.07 -26.71 -36.22
N SER A 292 45.94 -26.32 -36.82
CA SER A 292 45.37 -27.03 -37.97
C SER A 292 46.29 -26.97 -39.20
N GLU A 293 46.88 -25.82 -39.51
CA GLU A 293 47.86 -25.66 -40.58
C GLU A 293 49.11 -26.52 -40.34
N ARG A 294 49.64 -26.52 -39.11
CA ARG A 294 50.78 -27.36 -38.73
C ARG A 294 50.47 -28.85 -38.85
N LYS A 295 49.26 -29.26 -38.46
CA LYS A 295 48.80 -30.65 -38.60
C LYS A 295 48.63 -31.05 -40.05
N GLU A 296 48.03 -30.20 -40.89
CA GLU A 296 47.96 -30.43 -42.33
C GLU A 296 49.34 -30.55 -42.98
N ALA A 297 50.29 -29.70 -42.60
CA ALA A 297 51.67 -29.76 -43.08
C ALA A 297 52.35 -31.08 -42.68
N PHE A 298 52.13 -31.54 -41.44
CA PHE A 298 52.61 -32.85 -40.98
C PHE A 298 51.97 -34.01 -41.76
N ASP A 299 50.65 -33.99 -41.97
CA ASP A 299 49.93 -35.01 -42.74
C ASP A 299 50.34 -35.01 -44.23
N LYS A 300 50.68 -33.85 -44.81
CA LYS A 300 51.26 -33.71 -46.17
C LYS A 300 52.66 -34.32 -46.22
N ALA A 301 53.56 -33.93 -45.32
CA ALA A 301 54.93 -34.48 -45.24
C ALA A 301 54.93 -36.00 -45.01
N LYS A 302 54.02 -36.50 -44.17
CA LYS A 302 53.83 -37.95 -43.94
C LYS A 302 53.43 -38.67 -45.23
N LYS A 303 52.44 -38.15 -45.97
CA LYS A 303 52.00 -38.71 -47.27
C LYS A 303 53.12 -38.66 -48.32
N GLU A 304 53.98 -37.65 -48.29
CA GLU A 304 55.14 -37.54 -49.19
C GLU A 304 56.23 -38.54 -48.82
N ALA A 305 56.53 -38.74 -47.54
CA ALA A 305 57.44 -39.78 -47.07
C ALA A 305 56.91 -41.20 -47.39
N GLU A 306 55.62 -41.46 -47.20
CA GLU A 306 54.96 -42.72 -47.58
C GLU A 306 55.04 -42.96 -49.09
N LYS A 307 54.81 -41.93 -49.93
CA LYS A 307 55.01 -42.00 -51.39
C LYS A 307 56.47 -42.29 -51.75
N HIS A 308 57.43 -41.58 -51.17
CA HIS A 308 58.85 -41.77 -51.45
C HIS A 308 59.29 -43.19 -51.06
N TRP A 309 58.88 -43.69 -49.89
CA TRP A 309 59.16 -45.05 -49.46
C TRP A 309 58.50 -46.11 -50.36
N MET A 310 57.28 -45.87 -50.84
CA MET A 310 56.64 -46.75 -51.83
C MET A 310 57.35 -46.74 -53.18
N LEU A 311 57.77 -45.57 -53.67
CA LEU A 311 58.55 -45.45 -54.91
C LEU A 311 59.90 -46.14 -54.79
N GLU A 312 60.59 -46.00 -53.66
CA GLU A 312 61.89 -46.64 -53.43
C GLU A 312 61.74 -48.17 -53.30
N LYS A 313 60.67 -48.65 -52.62
CA LYS A 313 60.30 -50.07 -52.66
C LYS A 313 59.98 -50.56 -54.07
N PHE A 314 59.31 -49.75 -54.88
CA PHE A 314 59.01 -50.10 -56.26
C PHE A 314 60.28 -50.20 -57.09
N ARG A 315 61.22 -49.24 -56.94
CA ARG A 315 62.56 -49.27 -57.54
C ARG A 315 63.38 -50.49 -57.13
N VAL A 316 63.41 -50.83 -55.84
CA VAL A 316 64.10 -52.02 -55.35
C VAL A 316 63.45 -53.28 -55.92
N ALA A 317 62.11 -53.35 -55.97
CA ALA A 317 61.40 -54.48 -56.58
C ALA A 317 61.61 -54.58 -58.10
N GLU A 318 61.72 -53.46 -58.80
CA GLU A 318 62.02 -53.37 -60.23
C GLU A 318 63.47 -53.79 -60.52
N ALA A 319 64.44 -53.34 -59.72
CA ALA A 319 65.83 -53.77 -59.80
C ALA A 319 65.98 -55.27 -59.48
N LEU A 320 65.29 -55.78 -58.44
CA LEU A 320 65.24 -57.22 -58.14
C LEU A 320 64.54 -58.00 -59.27
N GLY A 321 63.53 -57.41 -59.91
CA GLY A 321 62.84 -57.97 -61.06
C GLY A 321 63.71 -58.00 -62.32
N GLN A 322 64.56 -57.01 -62.53
CA GLN A 322 65.54 -56.97 -63.62
C GLN A 322 66.69 -57.96 -63.38
N SER A 323 67.21 -58.07 -62.15
CA SER A 323 68.16 -59.13 -61.78
C SER A 323 67.55 -60.52 -61.92
N ARG A 324 66.32 -60.75 -61.44
CA ARG A 324 65.62 -62.02 -61.64
C ARG A 324 65.29 -62.31 -63.09
N ALA A 325 64.95 -61.32 -63.91
CA ALA A 325 64.76 -61.53 -65.34
C ALA A 325 66.07 -61.92 -66.05
N GLN A 326 67.23 -61.47 -65.54
CA GLN A 326 68.55 -61.89 -66.03
C GLN A 326 68.95 -63.28 -65.50
N GLU A 327 68.62 -63.62 -64.26
CA GLU A 327 68.81 -64.97 -63.68
C GLU A 327 67.88 -65.99 -64.34
N ASP A 328 66.59 -65.70 -64.48
CA ASP A 328 65.60 -66.54 -65.17
C ASP A 328 65.96 -66.71 -66.66
N ALA A 329 66.56 -65.71 -67.31
CA ALA A 329 67.09 -65.85 -68.67
C ALA A 329 68.33 -66.78 -68.75
N GLN A 330 69.07 -66.98 -67.66
CA GLN A 330 70.20 -67.93 -67.59
C GLN A 330 69.77 -69.32 -67.08
N VAL A 331 68.74 -69.41 -66.25
CA VAL A 331 68.26 -70.66 -65.63
C VAL A 331 67.20 -71.37 -66.49
N ASN A 332 66.37 -70.64 -67.25
CA ASN A 332 65.40 -71.27 -68.17
C ASN A 332 66.05 -72.01 -69.35
N ALA A 333 67.35 -71.82 -69.60
CA ALA A 333 68.11 -72.61 -70.58
C ALA A 333 68.54 -74.00 -70.07
N GLN A 334 68.34 -74.33 -68.78
CA GLN A 334 68.75 -75.62 -68.19
C GLN A 334 67.63 -76.40 -67.48
N TYR A 335 66.41 -75.87 -67.37
CA TYR A 335 65.30 -76.51 -66.63
C TYR A 335 64.13 -77.03 -67.47
N GLU A 336 64.17 -76.96 -68.80
CA GLU A 336 63.08 -77.50 -69.66
C GLU A 336 62.97 -79.04 -69.68
N LEU A 337 63.86 -79.76 -68.97
CA LEU A 337 63.89 -81.24 -68.95
C LEU A 337 63.56 -81.90 -67.58
N GLU A 338 63.35 -81.10 -66.52
CA GLU A 338 62.88 -81.61 -65.21
C GLU A 338 61.42 -81.20 -64.88
N VAL A 339 60.78 -80.44 -65.76
CA VAL A 339 59.43 -79.92 -65.54
C VAL A 339 58.36 -81.02 -65.46
N GLU A 340 58.49 -82.10 -66.23
CA GLU A 340 57.41 -83.08 -66.40
C GLU A 340 57.14 -83.96 -65.15
N ASN A 341 58.15 -84.26 -64.35
CA ASN A 341 58.00 -85.06 -63.12
C ASN A 341 57.66 -84.23 -61.86
N SER A 342 57.80 -82.90 -61.91
CA SER A 342 57.45 -82.02 -60.76
C SER A 342 55.99 -81.55 -60.75
N LEU A 343 55.29 -81.65 -61.89
CA LEU A 343 53.92 -81.15 -62.07
C LEU A 343 52.92 -81.76 -61.07
N LYS A 344 52.94 -83.08 -60.85
CA LYS A 344 51.94 -83.75 -59.97
C LYS A 344 52.05 -83.38 -58.48
N ALA A 345 53.23 -82.97 -58.01
CA ALA A 345 53.42 -82.45 -56.65
C ALA A 345 53.20 -80.93 -56.55
N LYS A 346 53.37 -80.21 -57.68
CA LYS A 346 52.95 -78.80 -57.80
C LYS A 346 51.42 -78.69 -57.83
N ASP A 347 50.71 -79.51 -58.59
CA ASP A 347 49.23 -79.47 -58.69
C ASP A 347 48.54 -79.61 -57.32
N GLU A 348 49.03 -80.46 -56.41
CA GLU A 348 48.47 -80.56 -55.06
C GLU A 348 48.84 -79.38 -54.15
N LYS A 349 50.05 -78.82 -54.29
CA LYS A 349 50.48 -77.64 -53.53
C LYS A 349 49.81 -76.37 -54.05
N GLU A 350 49.64 -76.23 -55.37
CA GLU A 350 48.91 -75.16 -56.02
C GLU A 350 47.43 -75.25 -55.74
N ARG A 351 46.79 -76.43 -55.76
CA ARG A 351 45.40 -76.55 -55.26
C ARG A 351 45.28 -76.07 -53.81
N LYS A 352 46.16 -76.49 -52.90
CA LYS A 352 46.15 -76.01 -51.50
C LYS A 352 46.46 -74.51 -51.36
N LEU A 353 47.32 -73.94 -52.20
CA LEU A 353 47.62 -72.51 -52.24
C LEU A 353 46.51 -71.68 -52.90
N GLU A 354 45.85 -72.21 -53.92
CA GLU A 354 44.70 -71.61 -54.58
C GLU A 354 43.49 -71.65 -53.66
N ASP A 355 43.20 -72.77 -53.00
CA ASP A 355 42.13 -72.88 -52.01
C ASP A 355 42.40 -71.95 -50.82
N GLY A 356 43.65 -71.84 -50.36
CA GLY A 356 44.07 -70.85 -49.36
C GLY A 356 43.90 -69.40 -49.83
N LYS A 357 44.29 -69.08 -51.07
CA LYS A 357 44.10 -67.74 -51.68
C LYS A 357 42.63 -67.44 -51.96
N ARG A 358 41.82 -68.44 -52.31
CA ARG A 358 40.36 -68.35 -52.49
C ARG A 358 39.70 -68.09 -51.14
N ALA A 359 40.06 -68.83 -50.10
CA ALA A 359 39.59 -68.61 -48.73
C ALA A 359 39.97 -67.21 -48.21
N GLN A 360 41.21 -66.74 -48.43
CA GLN A 360 41.60 -65.36 -48.07
C GLN A 360 40.86 -64.30 -48.88
N ARG A 361 40.68 -64.49 -50.20
CA ARG A 361 39.88 -63.60 -51.04
C ARG A 361 38.41 -63.58 -50.60
N GLU A 362 37.88 -64.71 -50.17
CA GLU A 362 36.51 -64.83 -49.68
C GLU A 362 36.36 -64.21 -48.28
N GLN A 363 37.33 -64.38 -47.38
CA GLN A 363 37.38 -63.68 -46.08
C GLN A 363 37.44 -62.16 -46.29
N LEU A 364 38.36 -61.65 -47.12
CA LEU A 364 38.44 -60.22 -47.47
C LEU A 364 37.17 -59.71 -48.18
N ALA A 365 36.50 -60.55 -48.98
CA ALA A 365 35.21 -60.20 -49.59
C ALA A 365 34.07 -60.16 -48.56
N ARG A 366 34.04 -61.08 -47.59
CA ARG A 366 33.09 -61.10 -46.47
C ARG A 366 33.31 -59.90 -45.55
N GLU A 367 34.55 -59.59 -45.19
CA GLU A 367 34.93 -58.39 -44.40
C GLU A 367 34.53 -57.09 -45.11
N LYS A 368 34.81 -56.97 -46.42
CA LYS A 368 34.38 -55.81 -47.20
C LYS A 368 32.86 -55.70 -47.28
N ARG A 369 32.13 -56.81 -47.48
CA ARG A 369 30.65 -56.82 -47.46
C ARG A 369 30.12 -56.38 -46.09
N ALA A 370 30.61 -56.95 -45.00
CA ALA A 370 30.25 -56.58 -43.64
C ALA A 370 30.54 -55.09 -43.35
N TYR A 371 31.67 -54.56 -43.82
CA TYR A 371 32.00 -53.14 -43.69
C TYR A 371 31.03 -52.24 -44.49
N TYR A 372 30.69 -52.60 -45.73
CA TYR A 372 29.71 -51.85 -46.52
C TYR A 372 28.30 -51.93 -45.94
N GLU A 373 27.88 -53.09 -45.44
CA GLU A 373 26.61 -53.29 -44.74
C GLU A 373 26.55 -52.44 -43.46
N HIS A 374 27.60 -52.47 -42.64
CA HIS A 374 27.71 -51.63 -41.44
C HIS A 374 27.75 -50.12 -41.75
N HIS A 375 28.44 -49.70 -42.81
CA HIS A 375 28.40 -48.31 -43.26
C HIS A 375 26.99 -47.89 -43.70
N LEU A 376 26.27 -48.78 -44.40
CA LEU A 376 24.88 -48.54 -44.82
C LEU A 376 23.90 -48.52 -43.63
N THR A 377 24.07 -49.34 -42.59
CA THR A 377 23.23 -49.27 -41.39
C THR A 377 23.49 -47.98 -40.62
N VAL A 378 24.76 -47.64 -40.33
CA VAL A 378 25.12 -46.39 -39.64
C VAL A 378 24.62 -45.15 -40.43
N GLN A 379 24.69 -45.17 -41.76
CA GLN A 379 24.19 -44.06 -42.58
C GLN A 379 22.64 -43.96 -42.52
N LYS A 380 21.92 -45.08 -42.46
CA LYS A 380 20.46 -45.10 -42.27
C LYS A 380 20.07 -44.61 -40.87
N GLU A 381 20.72 -45.13 -39.83
CA GLU A 381 20.52 -44.71 -38.44
C GLU A 381 20.77 -43.21 -38.26
N GLN A 382 21.84 -42.66 -38.86
CA GLN A 382 22.08 -41.21 -38.87
C GLN A 382 21.01 -40.41 -39.61
N GLN A 383 20.43 -40.95 -40.68
CA GLN A 383 19.31 -40.29 -41.38
C GLN A 383 18.01 -40.36 -40.57
N GLU A 384 17.74 -41.47 -39.90
CA GLU A 384 16.57 -41.65 -39.03
C GLU A 384 16.69 -40.77 -37.78
N ALA A 385 17.84 -40.74 -37.12
CA ALA A 385 18.12 -39.82 -36.02
C ALA A 385 17.96 -38.35 -36.44
N LYS A 386 18.41 -37.96 -37.64
CA LYS A 386 18.20 -36.60 -38.18
C LYS A 386 16.74 -36.30 -38.50
N LYS A 387 15.97 -37.28 -38.97
CA LYS A 387 14.51 -37.13 -39.20
C LYS A 387 13.77 -36.97 -37.88
N GLU A 388 14.10 -37.78 -36.88
CA GLU A 388 13.46 -37.75 -35.57
C GLU A 388 13.84 -36.48 -34.79
N HIS A 389 15.09 -36.01 -34.87
CA HIS A 389 15.47 -34.70 -34.33
C HIS A 389 14.66 -33.57 -34.97
N ARG A 390 14.56 -33.53 -36.31
CA ARG A 390 13.75 -32.52 -37.02
C ARG A 390 12.27 -32.60 -36.66
N ARG A 391 11.75 -33.80 -36.41
CA ARG A 391 10.38 -34.01 -35.94
C ARG A 391 10.20 -33.43 -34.53
N GLN A 392 11.11 -33.71 -33.61
CA GLN A 392 11.08 -33.18 -32.25
C GLN A 392 11.20 -31.64 -32.24
N GLU A 393 12.08 -31.06 -33.07
CA GLU A 393 12.17 -29.61 -33.29
C GLU A 393 10.87 -29.03 -33.84
N PHE A 394 10.23 -29.69 -34.81
CA PHE A 394 8.95 -29.26 -35.37
C PHE A 394 7.82 -29.31 -34.34
N GLU A 395 7.70 -30.42 -33.59
CA GLU A 395 6.71 -30.58 -32.52
C GLU A 395 6.93 -29.56 -31.38
N LEU A 396 8.18 -29.25 -31.04
CA LEU A 396 8.53 -28.20 -30.06
C LEU A 396 8.14 -26.81 -30.59
N ASN A 397 8.50 -26.48 -31.82
CA ASN A 397 8.17 -25.19 -32.44
C ASN A 397 6.65 -25.01 -32.59
N GLN A 398 5.90 -26.07 -32.89
CA GLN A 398 4.44 -26.05 -32.92
C GLN A 398 3.84 -25.78 -31.53
N LYS A 399 4.36 -26.43 -30.48
CA LYS A 399 3.96 -26.17 -29.08
C LYS A 399 4.26 -24.72 -28.67
N LEU A 400 5.43 -24.18 -29.02
CA LEU A 400 5.80 -22.79 -28.75
C LEU A 400 4.88 -21.80 -29.47
N TRP A 401 4.52 -22.05 -30.74
CA TRP A 401 3.56 -21.22 -31.49
C TRP A 401 2.17 -21.21 -30.86
N VAL A 402 1.67 -22.36 -30.42
CA VAL A 402 0.37 -22.46 -29.72
C VAL A 402 0.42 -21.73 -28.37
N GLN A 403 1.54 -21.82 -27.63
CA GLN A 403 1.72 -21.09 -26.37
C GLN A 403 1.79 -19.57 -26.58
N ALA A 404 2.54 -19.10 -27.58
CA ALA A 404 2.68 -17.68 -27.89
C ALA A 404 1.32 -17.06 -28.31
N THR A 405 0.60 -17.71 -29.23
CA THR A 405 -0.73 -17.25 -29.67
C THR A 405 -1.76 -17.29 -28.54
N ALA A 406 -1.75 -18.32 -27.68
CA ALA A 406 -2.58 -18.36 -26.48
C ALA A 406 -2.23 -17.26 -25.47
N GLN A 407 -0.94 -16.91 -25.32
CA GLN A 407 -0.50 -15.81 -24.45
C GLN A 407 -0.93 -14.45 -25.00
N GLU A 408 -0.83 -14.23 -26.31
CA GLU A 408 -1.34 -13.01 -26.96
C GLU A 408 -2.86 -12.88 -26.81
N LEU A 409 -3.61 -13.96 -27.03
CA LEU A 409 -5.07 -13.96 -26.86
C LEU A 409 -5.46 -13.62 -25.41
N ARG A 410 -4.78 -14.21 -24.42
CA ARG A 410 -4.96 -13.86 -23.00
C ARG A 410 -4.65 -12.38 -22.72
N ARG A 411 -3.56 -11.83 -23.29
CA ARG A 411 -3.22 -10.39 -23.16
C ARG A 411 -4.29 -9.48 -23.78
N ARG A 412 -4.85 -9.85 -24.94
CA ARG A 412 -5.96 -9.10 -25.56
C ARG A 412 -7.25 -9.20 -24.73
N GLN A 413 -7.56 -10.38 -24.18
CA GLN A 413 -8.70 -10.59 -23.30
C GLN A 413 -8.59 -9.73 -22.03
N THR A 414 -7.45 -9.73 -21.35
CA THR A 414 -7.27 -8.89 -20.14
C THR A 414 -7.30 -7.39 -20.46
N GLN A 415 -6.81 -6.95 -21.61
CA GLN A 415 -6.97 -5.57 -22.07
C GLN A 415 -8.46 -5.20 -22.27
N VAL A 416 -9.24 -6.07 -22.93
CA VAL A 416 -10.68 -5.84 -23.13
C VAL A 416 -11.45 -5.85 -21.81
N GLU A 417 -11.14 -6.78 -20.89
CA GLU A 417 -11.74 -6.80 -19.55
C GLU A 417 -11.39 -5.56 -18.73
N ASN A 418 -10.14 -5.11 -18.76
CA ASN A 418 -9.73 -3.88 -18.08
C ASN A 418 -10.41 -2.65 -18.69
N GLY A 419 -10.58 -2.62 -20.02
CA GLY A 419 -11.38 -1.59 -20.70
C GLY A 419 -12.85 -1.59 -20.27
N LYS A 420 -13.48 -2.77 -20.13
CA LYS A 420 -14.84 -2.92 -19.60
C LYS A 420 -14.95 -2.41 -18.17
N LYS A 421 -14.05 -2.85 -17.27
CA LYS A 421 -13.98 -2.38 -15.87
C LYS A 421 -13.81 -0.86 -15.77
N MET A 422 -12.98 -0.27 -16.64
CA MET A 422 -12.79 1.18 -16.70
C MET A 422 -14.06 1.90 -17.18
N LEU A 423 -14.76 1.37 -18.18
CA LEU A 423 -16.03 1.91 -18.67
C LEU A 423 -17.14 1.82 -17.61
N GLU A 424 -17.24 0.69 -16.90
CA GLU A 424 -18.15 0.49 -15.78
C GLU A 424 -17.87 1.46 -14.63
N PHE A 425 -16.59 1.68 -14.31
CA PHE A 425 -16.16 2.68 -13.33
C PHE A 425 -16.52 4.11 -13.75
N HIS A 426 -16.33 4.49 -15.02
CA HIS A 426 -16.78 5.80 -15.50
C HIS A 426 -18.30 5.93 -15.52
N ARG A 427 -19.03 4.86 -15.85
CA ARG A 427 -20.51 4.84 -15.75
C ARG A 427 -20.96 5.04 -14.31
N SER A 428 -20.34 4.35 -13.34
CA SER A 428 -20.68 4.51 -11.92
C SER A 428 -20.30 5.88 -11.37
N GLN A 429 -19.18 6.47 -11.81
CA GLN A 429 -18.84 7.87 -11.51
C GLN A 429 -19.90 8.85 -12.04
N VAL A 430 -20.38 8.67 -13.28
CA VAL A 430 -21.42 9.53 -13.87
C VAL A 430 -22.76 9.37 -13.14
N THR A 431 -23.17 8.16 -12.79
CA THR A 431 -24.41 7.96 -12.00
C THR A 431 -24.28 8.53 -10.59
N ALA A 432 -23.14 8.35 -9.92
CA ALA A 432 -22.87 8.94 -8.62
C ALA A 432 -22.83 10.48 -8.65
N LYS A 433 -22.28 11.08 -9.72
CA LYS A 433 -22.32 12.53 -9.92
C LYS A 433 -23.75 13.03 -10.09
N ARG A 434 -24.55 12.41 -10.95
CA ARG A 434 -25.97 12.74 -11.14
C ARG A 434 -26.76 12.60 -9.85
N ALA A 435 -26.58 11.52 -9.10
CA ALA A 435 -27.24 11.31 -7.80
C ALA A 435 -26.86 12.36 -6.75
N ARG A 436 -25.63 12.87 -6.77
CA ARG A 436 -25.23 14.02 -5.94
C ARG A 436 -25.87 15.32 -6.41
N GLU A 437 -25.92 15.57 -7.71
CA GLU A 437 -26.56 16.76 -8.30
C GLU A 437 -28.07 16.79 -8.00
N THR A 438 -28.78 15.66 -8.11
CA THR A 438 -30.20 15.57 -7.72
C THR A 438 -30.38 15.74 -6.21
N ALA A 439 -29.55 15.08 -5.37
CA ALA A 439 -29.63 15.25 -3.92
C ALA A 439 -29.35 16.71 -3.47
N ILE A 440 -28.44 17.42 -4.14
CA ILE A 440 -28.18 18.85 -3.89
C ILE A 440 -29.40 19.70 -4.33
N ALA A 441 -30.00 19.42 -5.48
CA ALA A 441 -31.18 20.12 -5.96
C ALA A 441 -32.40 19.88 -5.05
N GLU A 442 -32.63 18.64 -4.62
CA GLU A 442 -33.67 18.27 -3.65
C GLU A 442 -33.43 18.94 -2.28
N ALA A 443 -32.20 18.95 -1.78
CA ALA A 443 -31.85 19.62 -0.53
C ALA A 443 -32.06 21.15 -0.62
N SER A 444 -31.72 21.77 -1.76
CA SER A 444 -32.00 23.19 -2.00
C SER A 444 -33.50 23.47 -2.02
N ALA A 445 -34.28 22.69 -2.77
CA ALA A 445 -35.73 22.85 -2.85
C ALA A 445 -36.41 22.62 -1.48
N GLN A 446 -35.91 21.68 -0.67
CA GLN A 446 -36.36 21.49 0.71
C GLN A 446 -36.00 22.68 1.60
N PHE A 447 -34.79 23.22 1.48
CA PHE A 447 -34.35 24.41 2.22
C PHE A 447 -35.16 25.66 1.87
N ASP A 448 -35.44 25.87 0.57
CA ASP A 448 -36.28 26.98 0.10
C ASP A 448 -37.71 26.86 0.62
N LYS A 449 -38.28 25.65 0.59
CA LYS A 449 -39.60 25.35 1.17
C LYS A 449 -39.64 25.60 2.68
N GLN A 450 -38.62 25.17 3.42
CA GLN A 450 -38.49 25.43 4.86
C GLN A 450 -38.34 26.93 5.16
N THR A 451 -37.58 27.65 4.33
CA THR A 451 -37.39 29.10 4.45
C THR A 451 -38.70 29.84 4.24
N LEU A 452 -39.48 29.47 3.21
CA LEU A 452 -40.81 30.03 2.96
C LEU A 452 -41.80 29.71 4.09
N GLN A 453 -41.81 28.47 4.59
CA GLN A 453 -42.63 28.07 5.74
C GLN A 453 -42.24 28.87 7.01
N SER A 454 -40.95 29.08 7.24
CA SER A 454 -40.45 29.90 8.35
C SER A 454 -40.94 31.34 8.23
N GLN A 455 -40.82 31.96 7.05
CA GLN A 455 -41.35 33.31 6.77
C GLN A 455 -42.86 33.42 7.03
N ILE A 456 -43.65 32.47 6.52
CA ILE A 456 -45.10 32.40 6.76
C ILE A 456 -45.40 32.27 8.25
N SER A 457 -44.64 31.45 8.98
CA SER A 457 -44.84 31.26 10.43
C SER A 457 -44.48 32.52 11.25
N ASP A 458 -43.43 33.23 10.87
CA ASP A 458 -43.00 34.49 11.49
C ASP A 458 -44.01 35.62 11.23
N GLU A 459 -44.56 35.67 10.02
CA GLU A 459 -45.55 36.68 9.62
C GLU A 459 -46.90 36.41 10.30
N LYS A 460 -47.30 35.14 10.48
CA LYS A 460 -48.44 34.75 11.34
C LYS A 460 -48.23 35.12 12.81
N ARG A 461 -47.04 34.86 13.37
CA ARG A 461 -46.69 35.26 14.75
C ARG A 461 -46.77 36.78 14.95
N PHE A 462 -46.26 37.55 13.98
CA PHE A 462 -46.35 39.01 14.00
C PHE A 462 -47.82 39.49 13.99
N LEU A 463 -48.69 38.87 13.17
CA LEU A 463 -50.12 39.19 13.16
C LEU A 463 -50.78 38.91 14.50
N SER A 464 -50.61 37.70 15.06
CA SER A 464 -51.17 37.35 16.38
C SER A 464 -50.64 38.24 17.51
N TYR A 465 -49.40 38.73 17.40
CA TYR A 465 -48.84 39.73 18.32
C TYR A 465 -49.52 41.11 18.18
N CYS A 466 -49.74 41.58 16.95
CA CYS A 466 -50.48 42.82 16.71
C CYS A 466 -51.94 42.75 17.17
N GLU A 467 -52.61 41.61 16.95
CA GLU A 467 -53.98 41.35 17.41
C GLU A 467 -54.05 41.28 18.95
N GLY A 468 -53.16 40.51 19.58
CA GLY A 468 -53.05 40.43 21.04
C GLY A 468 -52.86 41.81 21.69
N LEU A 469 -51.96 42.63 21.12
CA LEU A 469 -51.78 44.01 21.58
C LEU A 469 -52.97 44.92 21.31
N ALA A 470 -53.74 44.72 20.24
CA ALA A 470 -54.97 45.48 20.02
C ALA A 470 -56.06 45.13 21.05
N HIS A 471 -56.03 43.93 21.62
CA HIS A 471 -56.93 43.51 22.68
C HIS A 471 -56.55 43.98 24.09
N GLU A 472 -55.34 44.53 24.29
CA GLU A 472 -54.91 45.10 25.58
C GLU A 472 -55.78 46.30 26.01
N PRO A 473 -56.11 46.48 27.31
CA PRO A 473 -57.06 47.51 27.75
C PRO A 473 -56.68 48.93 27.31
N TRP A 474 -55.40 49.28 27.40
CA TRP A 474 -54.88 50.59 27.00
C TRP A 474 -54.90 50.82 25.48
N ALA A 475 -54.87 49.76 24.67
CA ALA A 475 -54.86 49.85 23.23
C ALA A 475 -56.28 49.99 22.65
N ARG A 476 -57.30 49.42 23.33
CA ARG A 476 -58.72 49.56 22.95
C ARG A 476 -59.20 51.00 22.91
N GLU A 477 -58.72 51.82 23.85
CA GLU A 477 -59.02 53.27 23.94
C GLU A 477 -58.46 54.06 22.75
N ASN A 478 -57.44 53.56 22.04
CA ASN A 478 -56.75 54.30 20.99
C ASN A 478 -57.24 53.92 19.58
N THR A 479 -58.23 54.67 19.10
CA THR A 479 -58.80 54.53 17.74
C THR A 479 -57.78 54.61 16.61
N ARG A 480 -56.66 55.34 16.78
CA ARG A 480 -55.59 55.43 15.76
C ARG A 480 -54.72 54.16 15.71
N LEU A 481 -54.44 53.55 16.86
CA LEU A 481 -53.74 52.26 16.90
C LEU A 481 -54.66 51.14 16.39
N GLN A 482 -55.93 51.11 16.81
CA GLN A 482 -56.91 50.13 16.30
C GLN A 482 -57.02 50.17 14.78
N LYS A 483 -57.19 51.37 14.18
CA LYS A 483 -57.23 51.52 12.73
C LYS A 483 -55.93 51.08 12.04
N TYR A 484 -54.77 51.38 12.63
CA TYR A 484 -53.49 50.94 12.07
C TYR A 484 -53.35 49.42 12.12
N VAL A 485 -53.73 48.77 13.22
CA VAL A 485 -53.70 47.30 13.34
C VAL A 485 -54.67 46.66 12.36
N SER A 486 -55.92 47.14 12.26
CA SER A 486 -56.88 46.60 11.27
C SER A 486 -56.37 46.74 9.84
N ASP A 487 -55.78 47.88 9.47
CA ASP A 487 -55.21 48.11 8.14
C ASP A 487 -53.98 47.21 7.88
N THR A 488 -53.09 47.00 8.87
CA THR A 488 -51.91 46.13 8.69
C THR A 488 -52.28 44.66 8.64
N VAL A 489 -53.19 44.21 9.50
CA VAL A 489 -53.69 42.82 9.50
C VAL A 489 -54.39 42.53 8.18
N SER A 490 -55.28 43.42 7.71
CA SER A 490 -56.01 43.20 6.45
C SER A 490 -55.10 43.13 5.22
N ARG A 491 -54.07 43.99 5.14
CA ARG A 491 -53.11 43.95 4.02
C ARG A 491 -52.23 42.70 4.07
N ARG A 492 -51.68 42.38 5.24
CA ARG A 492 -50.72 41.27 5.40
C ARG A 492 -51.36 39.89 5.38
N THR A 493 -52.62 39.76 5.79
CA THR A 493 -53.37 38.50 5.59
C THR A 493 -53.63 38.24 4.11
N ALA A 494 -53.89 39.27 3.30
CA ALA A 494 -53.95 39.14 1.84
C ALA A 494 -52.59 38.78 1.22
N ASP A 495 -51.50 39.42 1.66
CA ASP A 495 -50.14 39.08 1.21
C ASP A 495 -49.76 37.64 1.60
N LEU A 496 -50.05 37.21 2.83
CA LEU A 496 -49.87 35.83 3.31
C LEU A 496 -50.66 34.82 2.47
N ALA A 497 -51.95 35.10 2.21
CA ALA A 497 -52.78 34.25 1.36
C ALA A 497 -52.27 34.17 -0.09
N SER A 498 -51.51 35.18 -0.56
CA SER A 498 -50.80 35.12 -1.85
C SER A 498 -49.51 34.30 -1.78
N LYS A 499 -48.77 34.37 -0.66
CA LYS A 499 -47.54 33.59 -0.42
C LYS A 499 -47.82 32.11 -0.22
N GLU A 500 -48.89 31.75 0.50
CA GLU A 500 -49.33 30.36 0.69
C GLU A 500 -49.80 29.70 -0.62
N LYS A 501 -50.28 30.49 -1.58
CA LYS A 501 -50.66 30.03 -2.92
C LYS A 501 -49.52 29.99 -3.94
N ARG A 502 -48.31 30.41 -3.57
CA ARG A 502 -47.13 30.22 -4.43
C ARG A 502 -46.64 28.79 -4.31
N ASP A 503 -47.19 27.92 -5.13
CA ASP A 503 -46.58 26.62 -5.39
C ASP A 503 -45.15 26.85 -5.90
N PHE A 504 -44.18 26.32 -5.15
CA PHE A 504 -42.77 26.43 -5.48
C PHE A 504 -42.47 25.46 -6.63
N ARG A 505 -42.76 25.88 -7.87
CA ARG A 505 -42.41 25.14 -9.09
C ARG A 505 -40.91 24.86 -9.08
N SER A 506 -40.53 23.61 -9.24
CA SER A 506 -39.12 23.26 -9.33
C SER A 506 -38.54 23.91 -10.59
N PRO A 507 -37.32 24.50 -10.54
CA PRO A 507 -36.63 24.94 -11.74
C PRO A 507 -36.42 23.81 -12.78
N PHE A 508 -36.58 22.54 -12.39
CA PHE A 508 -36.56 21.37 -13.26
C PHE A 508 -37.91 21.00 -13.90
N ASP A 509 -39.05 21.53 -13.44
CA ASP A 509 -40.36 21.20 -14.01
C ASP A 509 -40.59 21.88 -15.38
N ASP A 510 -39.82 22.94 -15.70
CA ASP A 510 -39.85 23.63 -17.00
C ASP A 510 -38.86 23.00 -18.01
N GLU A 511 -39.14 21.77 -18.44
CA GLU A 511 -38.44 21.08 -19.55
C GLU A 511 -38.37 21.89 -20.87
N ARG A 512 -39.19 22.96 -20.98
CA ARG A 512 -39.25 23.85 -22.14
C ARG A 512 -38.13 24.91 -22.17
N SER A 513 -37.49 25.22 -21.04
CA SER A 513 -36.52 26.33 -20.95
C SER A 513 -35.17 26.00 -21.59
N HIS A 514 -34.66 24.79 -21.39
CA HIS A 514 -33.31 24.40 -21.84
C HIS A 514 -33.11 24.27 -23.36
N LYS A 515 -34.18 24.33 -24.17
CA LYS A 515 -34.07 24.26 -25.64
C LYS A 515 -33.62 25.57 -26.30
N SER A 516 -33.57 26.70 -25.57
CA SER A 516 -33.37 28.04 -26.14
C SER A 516 -31.93 28.56 -26.11
N THR A 517 -31.09 28.13 -25.16
CA THR A 517 -29.76 28.75 -24.94
C THR A 517 -28.70 28.37 -25.97
N GLY A 518 -28.81 27.22 -26.64
CA GLY A 518 -27.85 26.78 -27.67
C GLY A 518 -27.75 27.73 -28.87
N ARG A 519 -28.87 28.31 -29.33
CA ARG A 519 -28.88 29.23 -30.48
C ARG A 519 -28.16 30.56 -30.20
N ARG A 520 -27.99 30.97 -28.94
CA ARG A 520 -27.45 32.29 -28.59
C ARG A 520 -25.92 32.35 -28.49
N LEU A 521 -25.23 31.21 -28.60
CA LEU A 521 -23.77 31.08 -28.51
C LEU A 521 -23.11 30.64 -29.83
N GLY A 522 -23.85 30.59 -30.95
CA GLY A 522 -23.29 30.21 -32.25
C GLY A 522 -22.87 28.73 -32.39
N LEU A 523 -23.03 27.94 -31.34
CA LEU A 523 -22.79 26.50 -31.35
C LEU A 523 -23.91 25.80 -32.12
N THR A 524 -23.65 25.52 -33.40
CA THR A 524 -24.50 24.63 -34.20
C THR A 524 -24.53 23.25 -33.56
N THR A 525 -25.72 22.85 -33.10
CA THR A 525 -25.93 21.51 -32.56
C THR A 525 -25.73 20.48 -33.66
N PHE A 526 -24.67 19.68 -33.58
CA PHE A 526 -24.39 18.50 -34.43
C PHE A 526 -25.40 17.34 -34.23
N ALA A 527 -26.61 17.65 -33.81
CA ALA A 527 -27.69 16.71 -33.55
C ALA A 527 -28.59 16.56 -34.80
N ASN A 528 -28.04 15.97 -35.87
CA ASN A 528 -28.81 15.51 -37.05
C ASN A 528 -28.10 14.44 -37.92
N HIS A 529 -27.09 13.73 -37.39
CA HIS A 529 -26.39 12.64 -38.09
C HIS A 529 -26.44 11.30 -37.35
N SER A 530 -27.57 11.00 -36.69
CA SER A 530 -27.75 9.73 -35.96
C SER A 530 -29.15 9.12 -36.10
N ALA A 531 -29.86 9.45 -37.18
CA ALA A 531 -31.23 8.99 -37.46
C ALA A 531 -31.41 8.26 -38.82
N GLU A 532 -30.34 8.07 -39.60
CA GLU A 532 -30.36 7.38 -40.90
C GLU A 532 -29.25 6.30 -41.00
N ALA A 533 -29.17 5.41 -39.99
CA ALA A 533 -28.24 4.29 -39.98
C ALA A 533 -28.84 2.95 -39.52
N GLU A 534 -30.17 2.85 -39.43
CA GLU A 534 -30.90 1.62 -39.05
C GLU A 534 -31.77 1.08 -40.21
N SER A 535 -31.19 0.92 -41.40
CA SER A 535 -31.82 0.16 -42.50
C SER A 535 -30.82 -0.36 -43.55
N ALA A 536 -29.80 -1.12 -43.12
CA ALA A 536 -28.92 -1.86 -44.03
C ALA A 536 -28.81 -3.33 -43.61
N ALA A 537 -29.41 -4.23 -44.40
CA ALA A 537 -29.30 -5.68 -44.24
C ALA A 537 -27.88 -6.19 -44.58
N PRO A 538 -27.44 -7.35 -44.07
CA PRO A 538 -26.04 -7.76 -44.13
C PRO A 538 -25.62 -8.23 -45.53
N VAL A 539 -24.65 -7.54 -46.13
CA VAL A 539 -24.02 -7.95 -47.39
C VAL A 539 -22.64 -8.52 -47.13
N ARG A 540 -22.56 -9.86 -47.28
CA ARG A 540 -21.41 -10.72 -47.61
C ARG A 540 -20.00 -10.22 -47.22
N GLU A 541 -19.41 -10.95 -46.27
CA GLU A 541 -17.95 -11.08 -46.15
C GLU A 541 -17.37 -11.71 -47.42
N GLU A 542 -16.58 -10.96 -48.20
CA GLU A 542 -15.56 -11.54 -49.08
C GLU A 542 -14.51 -10.48 -49.45
N ARG A 543 -13.24 -10.90 -49.54
CA ARG A 543 -12.06 -10.16 -50.04
C ARG A 543 -11.56 -8.94 -49.25
N ILE A 544 -10.74 -9.17 -48.21
CA ILE A 544 -9.43 -8.50 -48.08
C ILE A 544 -8.37 -9.52 -47.62
N ILE A 545 -7.73 -10.21 -48.57
CA ILE A 545 -6.42 -10.85 -48.39
C ILE A 545 -5.55 -10.52 -49.61
N SER A 546 -4.92 -9.34 -49.63
CA SER A 546 -3.90 -8.98 -50.63
C SER A 546 -3.17 -7.65 -50.34
N SER A 547 -2.27 -7.59 -49.34
CA SER A 547 -1.27 -6.51 -49.24
C SER A 547 -0.05 -6.79 -48.33
N ALA A 548 0.34 -8.07 -48.14
CA ALA A 548 1.47 -8.44 -47.30
C ALA A 548 2.43 -9.44 -47.98
N ALA A 549 2.90 -9.11 -49.19
CA ALA A 549 3.86 -9.94 -49.93
C ALA A 549 4.78 -9.09 -50.85
N SER A 550 5.58 -8.17 -50.29
CA SER A 550 6.59 -7.43 -51.08
C SER A 550 7.76 -6.82 -50.27
N THR A 551 8.31 -7.50 -49.24
CA THR A 551 9.55 -7.02 -48.57
C THR A 551 10.48 -8.14 -48.05
N THR A 552 10.69 -9.21 -48.82
CA THR A 552 11.71 -10.25 -48.45
C THR A 552 12.33 -10.92 -49.68
N ALA A 553 12.97 -10.12 -50.53
CA ALA A 553 13.75 -10.62 -51.69
C ALA A 553 14.95 -9.69 -52.00
N ARG A 554 15.86 -9.54 -51.03
CA ARG A 554 17.20 -8.98 -51.26
C ARG A 554 18.18 -9.61 -50.29
N ILE A 555 19.41 -9.83 -50.73
CA ILE A 555 20.48 -10.60 -50.05
C ILE A 555 20.27 -12.13 -50.14
N ILE A 556 20.63 -12.70 -51.29
CA ILE A 556 21.51 -13.87 -51.50
C ILE A 556 21.65 -14.00 -53.02
N GLY A 557 22.88 -14.10 -53.55
CA GLY A 557 23.12 -14.27 -54.99
C GLY A 557 24.22 -13.39 -55.57
N ARG A 558 25.47 -13.56 -55.14
CA ARG A 558 26.63 -12.97 -55.84
C ARG A 558 27.87 -13.87 -55.70
N ALA A 559 27.97 -14.88 -56.56
CA ALA A 559 29.17 -15.72 -56.68
C ALA A 559 29.33 -16.37 -58.07
N LYS A 560 30.10 -15.70 -58.95
CA LYS A 560 30.86 -16.25 -60.10
C LYS A 560 30.02 -16.88 -61.25
N PRO A 561 30.52 -16.92 -62.52
CA PRO A 561 31.75 -17.59 -62.92
C PRO A 561 32.84 -16.66 -63.49
N SER A 562 34.10 -17.02 -63.28
CA SER A 562 35.24 -16.56 -64.08
C SER A 562 35.66 -17.69 -65.02
N VAL A 563 35.70 -17.43 -66.32
CA VAL A 563 36.16 -18.39 -67.34
C VAL A 563 37.40 -17.81 -68.04
N SER A 564 38.36 -18.71 -68.26
CA SER A 564 39.67 -18.61 -68.92
C SER A 564 39.87 -17.59 -70.05
N SER A 565 41.07 -16.98 -70.08
CA SER A 565 42.17 -17.25 -71.04
C SER A 565 43.50 -17.08 -70.26
N ILE A 566 44.62 -17.78 -70.49
CA ILE A 566 45.49 -17.83 -71.70
C ILE A 566 45.90 -16.42 -72.16
#